data_AF-A0A7J5W866-F1
#
_entry.id   AF-A0A7J5W866-F1
#
_cell.length_a   1.000
_cell.length_b   1.000
_cell.length_c   1.000
_cell.angle_alpha   90.00
_cell.angle_beta   90.00
_cell.angle_gamma   90.00
#
_symmetry.space_group_name_H-M   'P 1'
#
loop_
_entity.id
_entity.type
_entity.pdbx_description
1 polymer ?
#
loop_
_entity_poly.entity_id
_entity_poly.type
_entity_poly.pdbx_seq_one_letter_code
_entity_poly.pdbx_strand_id
1 'polypeptide(L)'
;MALGMTEEAARAFSRASGEFGYELTGGAAAAYEAAEAALGDREVVDGWSTGEMAPVFAAKTVEPDEELETAFFTRTDDEMKVADREVRRVERADRRSKKSVWVTVGVWVAIVTVVIGAIAFAWLSGFGYPTQEMAVKGLLDAHRTGKTVASFWVAVPSADVTKEMSNLPPGFSSYSLDGTTRSAKTSTVDVTIVLDKGAPLAYKISLLREGVGWKVNGVTNDWRSTGGGS
;
A
#
# COMPACT_ATOMS: atom_id res chain seq x y z
N MET A 1 10.36 -42.28 17.14
CA MET A 1 10.60 -40.95 16.50
C MET A 1 11.75 -40.15 17.11
N ALA A 2 12.26 -40.48 18.31
CA ALA A 2 13.32 -39.67 18.96
C ALA A 2 14.75 -39.84 18.39
N LEU A 3 15.10 -41.01 17.84
CA LEU A 3 16.46 -41.32 17.36
C LEU A 3 16.90 -40.53 16.11
N GLY A 4 15.97 -40.17 15.22
CA GLY A 4 16.32 -39.43 13.99
C GLY A 4 16.70 -37.97 14.28
N MET A 5 16.10 -37.37 15.30
CA MET A 5 16.36 -35.97 15.66
C MET A 5 17.72 -35.78 16.34
N THR A 6 18.21 -36.80 17.06
CA THR A 6 19.54 -36.76 17.71
C THR A 6 20.67 -36.89 16.70
N GLU A 7 20.50 -37.71 15.66
CA GLU A 7 21.47 -37.83 14.57
C GLU A 7 21.57 -36.55 13.72
N GLU A 8 20.43 -35.95 13.40
CA GLU A 8 20.39 -34.71 12.62
C GLU A 8 20.97 -33.54 13.41
N ALA A 9 20.69 -33.46 14.72
CA ALA A 9 21.28 -32.46 15.60
C ALA A 9 22.81 -32.59 15.67
N ALA A 10 23.35 -33.80 15.89
CA ALA A 10 24.80 -34.01 15.95
C ALA A 10 25.50 -33.63 14.64
N ARG A 11 24.90 -33.98 13.48
CA ARG A 11 25.44 -33.58 12.15
C ARG A 11 25.39 -32.07 11.94
N ALA A 12 24.30 -31.41 12.32
CA ALA A 12 24.18 -29.96 12.18
C ALA A 12 25.23 -29.23 13.03
N PHE A 13 25.48 -29.69 14.25
CA PHE A 13 26.50 -29.13 15.14
C PHE A 13 27.93 -29.37 14.64
N SER A 14 28.24 -30.59 14.16
CA SER A 14 29.54 -30.90 13.55
C SER A 14 29.82 -30.05 12.31
N ARG A 15 28.80 -29.82 11.48
CA ARG A 15 28.91 -28.91 10.33
C ARG A 15 29.12 -27.46 10.77
N ALA A 16 28.40 -26.98 11.79
CA ALA A 16 28.53 -25.62 12.30
C ALA A 16 29.94 -25.34 12.85
N SER A 17 30.55 -26.29 13.57
CA SER A 17 31.89 -26.14 14.11
C SER A 17 32.98 -26.30 13.03
N GLY A 18 32.85 -27.28 12.13
CA GLY A 18 33.87 -27.58 11.12
C GLY A 18 33.84 -26.67 9.89
N GLU A 19 32.65 -26.32 9.38
CA GLU A 19 32.50 -25.54 8.14
C GLU A 19 32.41 -24.02 8.42
N PHE A 20 31.81 -23.63 9.56
CA PHE A 20 31.53 -22.23 9.87
C PHE A 20 32.36 -21.69 11.05
N GLY A 21 33.26 -22.49 11.63
CA GLY A 21 34.19 -22.06 12.68
C GLY A 21 33.51 -21.63 13.98
N TYR A 22 32.29 -22.13 14.24
CA TYR A 22 31.51 -21.73 15.41
C TYR A 22 31.95 -22.50 16.67
N GLU A 23 32.35 -21.78 17.73
CA GLU A 23 32.67 -22.38 19.03
C GLU A 23 31.40 -22.66 19.83
N LEU A 24 31.14 -23.94 20.11
CA LEU A 24 30.03 -24.37 20.97
C LEU A 24 30.37 -24.08 22.43
N THR A 25 29.53 -23.30 23.11
CA THR A 25 29.74 -22.94 24.53
C THR A 25 28.52 -23.28 25.39
N GLY A 26 28.77 -23.55 26.68
CA GLY A 26 27.71 -23.77 27.67
C GLY A 26 26.81 -24.97 27.36
N GLY A 27 25.49 -24.78 27.41
CA GLY A 27 24.51 -25.85 27.22
C GLY A 27 24.53 -26.52 25.84
N ALA A 28 25.01 -25.81 24.81
CA ALA A 28 25.12 -26.37 23.46
C ALA A 28 26.26 -27.41 23.35
N ALA A 29 27.37 -27.19 24.06
CA ALA A 29 28.47 -28.15 24.14
C ALA A 29 28.03 -29.44 24.87
N ALA A 30 27.32 -29.29 26.00
CA ALA A 30 26.81 -30.43 26.76
C ALA A 30 25.76 -31.24 25.97
N ALA A 31 24.91 -30.57 25.17
CA ALA A 31 23.94 -31.24 24.31
C ALA A 31 24.60 -32.00 23.15
N TYR A 32 25.68 -31.46 22.59
CA TYR A 32 26.47 -32.14 21.56
C TYR A 32 27.16 -33.38 22.11
N GLU A 33 27.81 -33.29 23.28
CA GLU A 33 28.46 -34.41 23.95
C GLU A 33 27.47 -35.52 24.33
N ALA A 34 26.28 -35.15 24.82
CA ALA A 34 25.21 -36.11 25.10
C ALA A 34 24.67 -36.79 23.83
N ALA A 35 24.63 -36.07 22.70
CA ALA A 35 24.23 -36.64 21.41
C ALA A 35 25.29 -37.60 20.87
N GLU A 36 26.58 -37.26 21.01
CA GLU A 36 27.70 -38.11 20.62
C GLU A 36 27.76 -39.39 21.47
N ALA A 37 27.59 -39.27 22.79
CA ALA A 37 27.51 -40.40 23.71
C ALA A 37 26.32 -41.33 23.42
N ALA A 38 25.20 -40.78 22.95
CA ALA A 38 24.02 -41.56 22.57
C ALA A 38 24.20 -42.30 21.23
N LEU A 39 25.13 -41.87 20.38
CA LEU A 39 25.37 -42.47 19.06
C LEU A 39 26.20 -43.76 19.10
N GLY A 40 26.83 -44.06 20.25
CA GLY A 40 27.60 -45.28 20.47
C GLY A 40 28.88 -45.36 19.63
N ASP A 41 29.87 -46.11 20.12
CA ASP A 41 31.12 -46.32 19.39
C ASP A 41 30.81 -47.15 18.11
N ARG A 42 31.03 -46.54 16.95
CA ARG A 42 30.85 -47.23 15.67
C ARG A 42 32.14 -47.97 15.37
N GLU A 43 32.10 -49.30 15.45
CA GLU A 43 33.25 -50.15 15.12
C GLU A 43 33.66 -49.90 13.67
N VAL A 44 34.78 -49.19 13.49
CA VAL A 44 35.41 -49.00 12.18
C VAL A 44 36.26 -50.24 11.92
N VAL A 45 35.73 -51.14 11.09
CA VAL A 45 36.54 -52.22 10.51
C VAL A 45 37.29 -51.66 9.30
N ASP A 46 38.61 -51.79 9.31
CA ASP A 46 39.51 -51.24 8.27
C ASP A 46 39.05 -51.60 6.85
N GLY A 47 38.81 -50.57 6.03
CA GLY A 47 38.64 -50.68 4.59
C GLY A 47 37.21 -50.67 4.03
N TRP A 48 36.17 -50.52 4.85
CA TRP A 48 34.81 -50.36 4.33
C TRP A 48 34.03 -49.27 5.09
N SER A 49 33.91 -48.09 4.48
CA SER A 49 33.01 -47.04 4.94
C SER A 49 31.57 -47.49 4.66
N THR A 50 30.94 -48.17 5.61
CA THR A 50 29.49 -48.45 5.60
C THR A 50 28.71 -47.17 5.95
N GLY A 51 28.87 -46.17 5.09
CA GLY A 51 27.87 -45.12 4.92
C GLY A 51 26.94 -45.55 3.79
N GLU A 52 25.64 -45.62 4.08
CA GLU A 52 24.54 -45.78 3.12
C GLU A 52 24.07 -47.20 2.74
N MET A 53 24.07 -48.16 3.67
CA MET A 53 23.00 -49.16 3.66
C MET A 53 22.35 -49.21 5.04
N ALA A 54 21.07 -48.82 5.10
CA ALA A 54 20.24 -49.05 6.28
C ALA A 54 20.28 -50.56 6.62
N PRO A 55 20.31 -50.96 7.90
CA PRO A 55 20.22 -52.37 8.25
C PRO A 55 18.94 -52.94 7.63
N VAL A 56 19.11 -53.97 6.79
CA VAL A 56 18.01 -54.61 6.03
C VAL A 56 16.91 -55.16 6.96
N PHE A 57 17.18 -55.23 8.27
CA PHE A 57 16.23 -55.63 9.29
C PHE A 57 15.17 -54.56 9.63
N ALA A 58 15.33 -53.33 9.15
CA ALA A 58 14.32 -52.25 9.26
C ALA A 58 13.66 -51.92 7.92
N ALA A 59 13.76 -52.81 6.92
CA ALA A 59 12.75 -52.85 5.88
C ALA A 59 11.45 -53.26 6.57
N LYS A 60 10.56 -52.29 6.84
CA LYS A 60 9.13 -52.57 6.82
C LYS A 60 8.93 -53.41 5.56
N THR A 61 8.50 -54.66 5.71
CA THR A 61 8.16 -55.52 4.58
C THR A 61 7.33 -54.66 3.65
N VAL A 62 7.93 -54.21 2.54
CA VAL A 62 7.15 -53.67 1.44
C VAL A 62 6.58 -54.96 0.88
N GLU A 63 5.44 -55.37 1.42
CA GLU A 63 4.59 -56.29 0.69
C GLU A 63 4.46 -55.68 -0.70
N PRO A 64 4.81 -56.40 -1.77
CA PRO A 64 4.48 -55.93 -3.10
C PRO A 64 2.98 -55.70 -3.07
N ASP A 65 2.52 -54.46 -3.23
CA ASP A 65 1.10 -54.20 -3.42
C ASP A 65 0.73 -54.97 -4.71
N GLU A 66 0.15 -56.16 -4.57
CA GLU A 66 -0.27 -56.98 -5.71
C GLU A 66 -1.27 -56.22 -6.57
N GLU A 67 -1.96 -55.22 -6.00
CA GLU A 67 -2.80 -54.26 -6.71
C GLU A 67 -2.02 -53.33 -7.64
N LEU A 68 -0.81 -52.90 -7.28
CA LEU A 68 0.04 -52.07 -8.15
C LEU A 68 0.69 -52.89 -9.26
N GLU A 69 1.07 -54.14 -8.98
CA GLU A 69 1.59 -55.06 -9.99
C GLU A 69 0.50 -55.48 -10.98
N THR A 70 -0.71 -55.80 -10.51
CA THR A 70 -1.84 -56.13 -11.40
C THR A 70 -2.35 -54.91 -12.16
N ALA A 71 -2.46 -53.72 -11.53
CA ALA A 71 -2.86 -52.50 -12.21
C ALA A 71 -1.88 -52.05 -13.30
N PHE A 72 -0.59 -52.41 -13.19
CA PHE A 72 0.41 -52.14 -14.22
C PHE A 72 0.19 -53.00 -15.48
N PHE A 73 -0.20 -54.27 -15.33
CA PHE A 73 -0.41 -55.21 -16.44
C PHE A 73 -1.86 -55.23 -16.98
N THR A 74 -2.83 -54.70 -16.25
CA THR A 74 -4.22 -54.56 -16.72
C THR A 74 -4.51 -53.20 -17.38
N ARG A 75 -3.60 -52.22 -17.25
CA ARG A 75 -3.76 -50.91 -17.88
C ARG A 75 -3.45 -51.01 -19.36
N THR A 76 -4.37 -50.51 -20.19
CA THR A 76 -4.20 -50.56 -21.64
C THR A 76 -3.18 -49.51 -22.11
N ASP A 77 -2.46 -49.79 -23.19
CA ASP A 77 -1.48 -48.86 -23.79
C ASP A 77 -2.12 -47.49 -24.15
N ASP A 78 -3.41 -47.50 -24.50
CA ASP A 78 -4.17 -46.28 -24.77
C ASP A 78 -4.49 -45.46 -23.50
N GLU A 79 -4.78 -46.11 -22.36
CA GLU A 79 -4.97 -45.42 -21.08
C GLU A 79 -3.67 -44.81 -20.54
N MET A 80 -2.51 -45.42 -20.83
CA MET A 80 -1.20 -44.83 -20.53
C MET A 80 -0.93 -43.57 -21.37
N LYS A 81 -1.27 -43.60 -22.67
CA LYS A 81 -1.11 -42.42 -23.56
C LYS A 81 -1.99 -41.25 -23.13
N VAL A 82 -3.21 -41.51 -22.68
CA VAL A 82 -4.12 -40.47 -22.18
C VAL A 82 -3.58 -39.86 -20.89
N ALA A 83 -3.14 -40.70 -19.94
CA ALA A 83 -2.54 -40.24 -18.69
C ALA A 83 -1.25 -39.41 -18.93
N ASP A 84 -0.34 -39.86 -19.79
CA ASP A 84 0.89 -39.11 -20.14
C ASP A 84 0.55 -37.77 -20.83
N ARG A 85 -0.49 -37.74 -21.67
CA ARG A 85 -0.97 -36.50 -22.31
C ARG A 85 -1.54 -35.51 -21.30
N GLU A 86 -2.29 -35.99 -20.31
CA GLU A 86 -2.85 -35.17 -19.24
C GLU A 86 -1.77 -34.64 -18.30
N VAL A 87 -0.83 -35.49 -17.87
CA VAL A 87 0.32 -35.08 -17.05
C VAL A 87 1.14 -34.00 -17.76
N ARG A 88 1.46 -34.17 -19.05
CA ARG A 88 2.16 -33.14 -19.84
C ARG A 88 1.32 -31.88 -20.07
N ARG A 89 -0.01 -31.95 -19.99
CA ARG A 89 -0.88 -30.76 -20.10
C ARG A 89 -0.88 -29.97 -18.79
N VAL A 90 -0.97 -30.67 -17.66
CA VAL A 90 -0.88 -30.09 -16.32
C VAL A 90 0.51 -29.51 -16.10
N GLU A 91 1.58 -30.21 -16.48
CA GLU A 91 2.95 -29.71 -16.35
C GLU A 91 3.21 -28.43 -17.18
N ARG A 92 2.63 -28.35 -18.39
CA ARG A 92 2.67 -27.11 -19.20
C ARG A 92 1.81 -26.00 -18.59
N ALA A 93 0.71 -26.34 -17.91
CA ALA A 93 -0.14 -25.37 -17.22
C ALA A 93 0.55 -24.85 -15.94
N ASP A 94 1.21 -25.69 -15.18
CA ASP A 94 1.95 -25.34 -13.96
C ASP A 94 3.20 -24.50 -14.25
N ARG A 95 3.87 -24.77 -15.37
CA ARG A 95 4.94 -23.89 -15.86
C ARG A 95 4.43 -22.51 -16.27
N ARG A 96 3.16 -22.38 -16.67
CA ARG A 96 2.53 -21.10 -17.03
C ARG A 96 1.90 -20.37 -15.84
N SER A 97 1.51 -21.08 -14.78
CA SER A 97 0.75 -20.52 -13.64
C SER A 97 1.62 -19.80 -12.61
N LYS A 98 2.94 -20.01 -12.63
CA LYS A 98 3.89 -19.31 -11.76
C LYS A 98 4.15 -17.89 -12.29
N LYS A 99 3.15 -17.00 -12.21
CA LYS A 99 3.43 -15.56 -12.29
C LYS A 99 4.44 -15.26 -11.19
N SER A 100 5.63 -14.82 -11.58
CA SER A 100 6.70 -14.52 -10.64
C SER A 100 6.16 -13.55 -9.59
N VAL A 101 6.33 -13.88 -8.30
CA VAL A 101 5.92 -13.02 -7.18
C VAL A 101 6.48 -11.60 -7.36
N TRP A 102 7.66 -11.47 -7.97
CA TRP A 102 8.27 -10.20 -8.35
C TRP A 102 7.45 -9.36 -9.33
N VAL A 103 6.74 -10.00 -10.28
CA VAL A 103 5.83 -9.30 -11.21
C VAL A 103 4.64 -8.76 -10.43
N THR A 104 4.04 -9.56 -9.53
CA THR A 104 2.92 -9.11 -8.70
C THR A 104 3.34 -7.94 -7.80
N VAL A 105 4.49 -8.05 -7.13
CA VAL A 105 5.05 -6.97 -6.30
C VAL A 105 5.34 -5.73 -7.14
N GLY A 106 5.98 -5.88 -8.30
CA GLY A 106 6.28 -4.77 -9.21
C GLY A 106 5.01 -4.03 -9.68
N VAL A 107 3.95 -4.77 -9.99
CA VAL A 107 2.64 -4.18 -10.35
C VAL A 107 2.07 -3.38 -9.19
N TRP A 108 2.09 -3.92 -7.96
CA TRP A 108 1.62 -3.19 -6.78
C TRP A 108 2.43 -1.92 -6.52
N VAL A 109 3.76 -1.98 -6.62
CA VAL A 109 4.64 -0.81 -6.47
C VAL A 109 4.33 0.24 -7.53
N ALA A 110 4.11 -0.17 -8.79
CA ALA A 110 3.73 0.73 -9.87
C ALA A 110 2.39 1.42 -9.57
N ILE A 111 1.38 0.68 -9.11
CA ILE A 111 0.07 1.25 -8.73
C ILE A 111 0.22 2.28 -7.61
N VAL A 112 0.96 1.94 -6.54
CA VAL A 112 1.20 2.85 -5.42
C VAL A 112 1.89 4.13 -5.89
N THR A 113 2.88 4.01 -6.76
CA THR A 113 3.61 5.15 -7.32
C THR A 113 2.67 6.07 -8.12
N VAL A 114 1.79 5.51 -8.94
CA VAL A 114 0.78 6.26 -9.70
C VAL A 114 -0.20 6.96 -8.76
N VAL A 115 -0.65 6.29 -7.70
CA VAL A 115 -1.57 6.89 -6.70
C VAL A 115 -0.92 8.06 -5.98
N ILE A 116 0.33 7.92 -5.51
CA ILE A 116 1.08 8.99 -4.86
C ILE A 116 1.27 10.16 -5.84
N GLY A 117 1.65 9.87 -7.09
CA GLY A 117 1.79 10.87 -8.15
C GLY A 117 0.48 11.64 -8.41
N ALA A 118 -0.65 10.93 -8.47
CA ALA A 118 -1.97 11.53 -8.66
C ALA A 118 -2.37 12.44 -7.49
N ILE A 119 -2.10 12.02 -6.24
CA ILE A 119 -2.36 12.82 -5.04
C ILE A 119 -1.51 14.09 -5.04
N ALA A 120 -0.20 13.96 -5.31
CA ALA A 120 0.71 15.09 -5.38
C ALA A 120 0.31 16.06 -6.50
N PHE A 121 -0.06 15.54 -7.66
CA PHE A 121 -0.56 16.35 -8.78
C PHE A 121 -1.84 17.09 -8.40
N ALA A 122 -2.85 16.40 -7.86
CA ALA A 122 -4.09 17.04 -7.41
C ALA A 122 -3.82 18.16 -6.39
N TRP A 123 -2.90 17.91 -5.43
CA TRP A 123 -2.50 18.91 -4.45
C TRP A 123 -1.85 20.14 -5.10
N LEU A 124 -0.93 19.95 -6.06
CA LEU A 124 -0.27 21.04 -6.80
C LEU A 124 -1.22 21.79 -7.74
N SER A 125 -2.21 21.10 -8.32
CA SER A 125 -3.26 21.71 -9.13
C SER A 125 -4.28 22.52 -8.31
N GLY A 126 -4.13 22.56 -6.98
CA GLY A 126 -4.99 23.33 -6.09
C GLY A 126 -6.31 22.64 -5.75
N PHE A 127 -6.42 21.32 -5.95
CA PHE A 127 -7.54 20.56 -5.41
C PHE A 127 -7.41 20.46 -3.88
N GLY A 128 -8.53 20.71 -3.21
CA GLY A 128 -8.66 20.69 -1.77
C GLY A 128 -10.11 20.66 -1.36
N TYR A 129 -10.36 20.21 -0.12
CA TYR A 129 -11.70 20.19 0.46
C TYR A 129 -11.70 20.94 1.81
N PRO A 130 -12.59 21.92 2.02
CA PRO A 130 -13.52 22.48 1.05
C PRO A 130 -12.81 23.12 -0.16
N THR A 131 -13.49 23.15 -1.31
CA THR A 131 -12.99 23.82 -2.53
C THR A 131 -13.07 25.33 -2.38
N GLN A 132 -12.40 26.07 -3.28
CA GLN A 132 -12.41 27.54 -3.29
C GLN A 132 -13.84 28.09 -3.35
N GLU A 133 -14.65 27.57 -4.27
CA GLU A 133 -16.04 27.97 -4.44
C GLU A 133 -16.90 27.62 -3.23
N MET A 134 -16.67 26.46 -2.60
CA MET A 134 -17.42 26.07 -1.40
C MET A 134 -17.10 26.98 -0.21
N ALA A 135 -15.84 27.33 -0.02
CA ALA A 135 -15.42 28.25 1.03
C ALA A 135 -16.06 29.64 0.83
N VAL A 136 -16.06 30.14 -0.41
CA VAL A 136 -16.67 31.43 -0.75
C VAL A 136 -18.19 31.40 -0.63
N LYS A 137 -18.87 30.38 -1.16
CA LYS A 137 -20.33 30.20 -1.02
C LYS A 137 -20.71 30.16 0.46
N GLY A 138 -20.02 29.34 1.25
CA GLY A 138 -20.25 29.23 2.68
C GLY A 138 -20.05 30.57 3.42
N LEU A 139 -19.01 31.32 3.07
CA LEU A 139 -18.77 32.67 3.61
C LEU A 139 -19.91 33.63 3.27
N LEU A 140 -20.30 33.72 2.00
CA LEU A 140 -21.33 34.65 1.53
C LEU A 140 -22.71 34.30 2.08
N ASP A 141 -23.05 33.01 2.16
CA ASP A 141 -24.28 32.54 2.77
C ASP A 141 -24.31 32.82 4.26
N ALA A 142 -23.19 32.62 4.97
CA ALA A 142 -23.09 32.95 6.39
C ALA A 142 -23.26 34.46 6.62
N HIS A 143 -22.59 35.30 5.83
CA HIS A 143 -22.70 36.76 5.90
C HIS A 143 -24.14 37.22 5.62
N ARG A 144 -24.76 36.73 4.55
CA ARG A 144 -26.14 37.09 4.18
C ARG A 144 -27.17 36.67 5.24
N THR A 145 -26.94 35.56 5.93
CA THR A 145 -27.84 35.04 6.97
C THR A 145 -27.51 35.54 8.38
N GLY A 146 -26.50 36.41 8.53
CA GLY A 146 -26.06 36.94 9.83
C GLY A 146 -25.39 35.89 10.73
N LYS A 147 -24.90 34.79 10.16
CA LYS A 147 -24.15 33.75 10.89
C LYS A 147 -22.67 34.15 11.03
N THR A 148 -21.98 33.47 11.93
CA THR A 148 -20.53 33.65 12.08
C THR A 148 -19.77 33.27 10.81
N VAL A 149 -18.87 34.14 10.38
CA VAL A 149 -18.03 33.95 9.20
C VAL A 149 -16.63 33.43 9.54
N ALA A 150 -16.21 33.52 10.81
CA ALA A 150 -14.84 33.29 11.23
C ALA A 150 -14.27 31.91 10.85
N SER A 151 -15.11 30.88 10.75
CA SER A 151 -14.69 29.53 10.33
C SER A 151 -14.21 29.45 8.88
N PHE A 152 -14.65 30.36 8.01
CA PHE A 152 -14.27 30.42 6.60
C PHE A 152 -12.98 31.21 6.38
N TRP A 153 -12.52 31.93 7.39
CA TRP A 153 -11.31 32.74 7.34
C TRP A 153 -10.09 31.93 7.76
N VAL A 154 -8.95 32.27 7.18
CA VAL A 154 -7.66 31.83 7.70
C VAL A 154 -7.51 32.23 9.17
N ALA A 155 -6.61 31.57 9.89
CA ALA A 155 -6.30 31.93 11.27
C ALA A 155 -5.69 33.34 11.35
N VAL A 156 -6.56 34.35 11.53
CA VAL A 156 -6.22 35.77 11.74
C VAL A 156 -7.06 36.36 12.87
N PRO A 157 -6.62 37.47 13.48
CA PRO A 157 -7.42 38.18 14.47
C PRO A 157 -8.83 38.54 13.96
N SER A 158 -9.83 38.46 14.83
CA SER A 158 -11.23 38.78 14.48
C SER A 158 -11.42 40.23 14.02
N ALA A 159 -10.57 41.15 14.47
CA ALA A 159 -10.56 42.54 14.02
C ALA A 159 -10.25 42.65 12.52
N ASP A 160 -9.29 41.87 12.02
CA ASP A 160 -8.91 41.86 10.61
C ASP A 160 -10.03 41.27 9.75
N VAL A 161 -10.66 40.18 10.21
CA VAL A 161 -11.86 39.62 9.57
C VAL A 161 -12.97 40.67 9.47
N THR A 162 -13.25 41.36 10.57
CA THR A 162 -14.33 42.38 10.60
C THR A 162 -14.02 43.54 9.64
N LYS A 163 -12.77 43.97 9.58
CA LYS A 163 -12.30 45.01 8.66
C LYS A 163 -12.47 44.58 7.21
N GLU A 164 -12.03 43.38 6.84
CA GLU A 164 -12.16 42.89 5.46
C GLU A 164 -13.62 42.64 5.08
N MET A 165 -14.43 42.12 6.00
CA MET A 165 -15.87 41.92 5.76
C MET A 165 -16.62 43.24 5.58
N SER A 166 -16.09 44.37 6.08
CA SER A 166 -16.69 45.69 5.84
C SER A 166 -16.58 46.15 4.39
N ASN A 167 -15.74 45.51 3.57
CA ASN A 167 -15.67 45.75 2.12
C ASN A 167 -16.89 45.16 1.38
N LEU A 168 -17.57 44.18 1.96
CA LEU A 168 -18.79 43.61 1.42
C LEU A 168 -20.00 44.45 1.83
N PRO A 169 -21.03 44.52 0.97
CA PRO A 169 -22.26 45.20 1.34
C PRO A 169 -22.90 44.49 2.54
N PRO A 170 -23.55 45.24 3.46
CA PRO A 170 -24.16 44.68 4.66
C PRO A 170 -25.35 43.75 4.35
N GLY A 171 -25.94 43.88 3.15
CA GLY A 171 -27.00 43.01 2.66
C GLY A 171 -27.00 42.95 1.14
N PHE A 172 -27.35 41.79 0.59
CA PHE A 172 -27.49 41.54 -0.83
C PHE A 172 -28.52 40.43 -1.09
N SER A 173 -29.19 40.48 -2.24
CA SER A 173 -30.26 39.55 -2.61
C SER A 173 -29.70 38.19 -3.03
N SER A 174 -28.68 38.21 -3.90
CA SER A 174 -28.06 37.03 -4.48
C SER A 174 -26.60 37.30 -4.89
N TYR A 175 -25.88 36.24 -5.26
CA TYR A 175 -24.52 36.33 -5.79
C TYR A 175 -24.28 35.25 -6.86
N SER A 176 -23.36 35.51 -7.78
CA SER A 176 -22.83 34.55 -8.75
C SER A 176 -21.32 34.41 -8.60
N LEU A 177 -20.80 33.21 -8.86
CA LEU A 177 -19.37 32.99 -9.01
C LEU A 177 -19.04 33.01 -10.50
N ASP A 178 -18.19 33.95 -10.92
CA ASP A 178 -17.92 34.18 -12.34
C ASP A 178 -16.70 33.37 -12.79
N GLY A 179 -15.74 33.15 -11.89
CA GLY A 179 -14.53 32.40 -12.19
C GLY A 179 -13.71 32.06 -10.95
N THR A 180 -12.83 31.06 -11.08
CA THR A 180 -11.86 30.70 -10.05
C THR A 180 -10.49 30.52 -10.67
N THR A 181 -9.53 31.34 -10.26
CA THR A 181 -8.11 31.17 -10.59
C THR A 181 -7.45 30.35 -9.48
N ARG A 182 -7.10 29.10 -9.79
CA ARG A 182 -6.55 28.14 -8.82
C ARG A 182 -5.02 28.13 -8.88
N SER A 183 -4.38 28.03 -7.72
CA SER A 183 -2.97 27.64 -7.62
C SER A 183 -2.74 26.67 -6.45
N ALA A 184 -1.51 26.19 -6.28
CA ALA A 184 -1.15 25.26 -5.21
C ALA A 184 -1.29 25.86 -3.78
N LYS A 185 -1.13 27.18 -3.64
CA LYS A 185 -1.05 27.86 -2.33
C LYS A 185 -2.05 29.01 -2.15
N THR A 186 -2.26 29.79 -3.20
CA THR A 186 -3.15 30.95 -3.21
C THR A 186 -4.17 30.83 -4.34
N SER A 187 -5.43 31.12 -4.10
CA SER A 187 -6.43 31.12 -5.17
C SER A 187 -7.24 32.40 -5.10
N THR A 188 -7.84 32.80 -6.22
CA THR A 188 -8.80 33.91 -6.25
C THR A 188 -10.10 33.44 -6.88
N VAL A 189 -11.21 33.92 -6.31
CA VAL A 189 -12.55 33.68 -6.85
C VAL A 189 -13.17 35.03 -7.18
N ASP A 190 -13.66 35.13 -8.41
CA ASP A 190 -14.37 36.31 -8.90
C ASP A 190 -15.87 36.11 -8.63
N VAL A 191 -16.47 37.10 -7.97
CA VAL A 191 -17.85 37.05 -7.47
C VAL A 191 -18.58 38.30 -7.89
N THR A 192 -19.77 38.15 -8.46
CA THR A 192 -20.70 39.26 -8.66
C THR A 192 -21.80 39.19 -7.62
N ILE A 193 -21.99 40.29 -6.88
CA ILE A 193 -23.00 40.43 -5.82
C ILE A 193 -24.13 41.34 -6.32
N VAL A 194 -25.37 40.86 -6.21
CA VAL A 194 -26.57 41.62 -6.59
C VAL A 194 -27.19 42.20 -5.32
N LEU A 195 -27.23 43.53 -5.23
CA LEU A 195 -27.83 44.24 -4.11
C LEU A 195 -29.37 44.31 -4.25
N ASP A 196 -30.08 44.53 -3.15
CA ASP A 196 -31.54 44.73 -3.19
C ASP A 196 -31.92 46.02 -3.94
N LYS A 197 -31.02 47.00 -3.90
CA LYS A 197 -31.13 48.29 -4.60
C LYS A 197 -29.76 48.66 -5.14
N GLY A 198 -29.66 48.93 -6.43
CA GLY A 198 -28.44 49.38 -7.09
C GLY A 198 -27.94 48.43 -8.18
N ALA A 199 -26.76 48.74 -8.72
CA ALA A 199 -26.10 47.92 -9.73
C ALA A 199 -25.37 46.73 -9.07
N PRO A 200 -25.22 45.59 -9.78
CA PRO A 200 -24.35 44.50 -9.34
C PRO A 200 -22.91 44.98 -9.13
N LEU A 201 -22.25 44.46 -8.12
CA LEU A 201 -20.86 44.79 -7.77
C LEU A 201 -19.98 43.55 -7.91
N ALA A 202 -18.85 43.69 -8.60
CA ALA A 202 -17.87 42.64 -8.71
C ALA A 202 -16.85 42.69 -7.57
N TYR A 203 -16.48 41.52 -7.07
CA TYR A 203 -15.54 41.32 -5.99
C TYR A 203 -14.56 40.21 -6.34
N LYS A 204 -13.34 40.35 -5.83
CA LYS A 204 -12.31 39.34 -5.87
C LYS A 204 -12.02 38.89 -4.45
N ILE A 205 -12.24 37.61 -4.19
CA ILE A 205 -11.97 37.01 -2.89
C ILE A 205 -10.67 36.23 -3.00
N SER A 206 -9.70 36.59 -2.17
CA SER A 206 -8.43 35.87 -2.07
C SER A 206 -8.54 34.75 -1.06
N LEU A 207 -7.98 33.59 -1.41
CA LEU A 207 -7.96 32.41 -0.57
C LEU A 207 -6.53 31.93 -0.38
N LEU A 208 -6.25 31.43 0.82
CA LEU A 208 -5.07 30.65 1.11
C LEU A 208 -5.45 29.22 1.45
N ARG A 209 -4.50 28.34 1.14
CA ARG A 209 -4.60 26.95 1.54
C ARG A 209 -4.27 26.80 3.03
N GLU A 210 -5.20 26.21 3.77
CA GLU A 210 -5.01 25.85 5.17
C GLU A 210 -5.26 24.34 5.32
N GLY A 211 -4.17 23.59 5.54
CA GLY A 211 -4.21 22.13 5.52
C GLY A 211 -4.60 21.58 4.14
N VAL A 212 -5.67 20.78 4.09
CA VAL A 212 -6.15 20.14 2.84
C VAL A 212 -7.13 21.04 2.08
N GLY A 213 -7.70 22.05 2.73
CA GLY A 213 -8.77 22.89 2.18
C GLY A 213 -8.39 24.35 1.93
N TRP A 214 -9.38 25.11 1.47
CA TRP A 214 -9.26 26.53 1.17
C TRP A 214 -10.01 27.38 2.18
N LYS A 215 -9.39 28.49 2.58
CA LYS A 215 -10.00 29.51 3.44
C LYS A 215 -9.75 30.91 2.89
N VAL A 216 -10.65 31.82 3.20
CA VAL A 216 -10.62 33.21 2.76
C VAL A 216 -9.57 33.99 3.55
N ASN A 217 -8.83 34.84 2.86
CA ASN A 217 -7.79 35.70 3.42
C ASN A 217 -8.05 37.18 3.20
N GLY A 218 -8.84 37.55 2.19
CA GLY A 218 -9.15 38.95 1.92
C GLY A 218 -10.28 39.11 0.91
N VAL A 219 -10.88 40.30 0.92
CA VAL A 219 -11.97 40.66 0.02
C VAL A 219 -11.70 42.02 -0.57
N THR A 220 -11.62 42.09 -1.89
CA THR A 220 -11.34 43.33 -2.63
C THR A 220 -12.43 43.59 -3.65
N ASN A 221 -12.90 44.84 -3.76
CA ASN A 221 -13.84 45.24 -4.81
C ASN A 221 -13.11 45.35 -6.17
N ASP A 222 -13.67 44.75 -7.21
CA ASP A 222 -13.14 44.85 -8.58
C ASP A 222 -13.85 45.97 -9.35
N TRP A 223 -13.45 47.20 -9.04
CA TRP A 223 -13.99 48.44 -9.61
C TRP A 223 -13.82 48.56 -11.13
N ARG A 224 -13.03 47.68 -11.76
CA ARG A 224 -12.77 47.70 -13.20
C ARG A 224 -13.93 47.19 -14.06
N SER A 225 -14.92 46.52 -13.47
CA SER A 225 -16.08 46.00 -14.22
C SER A 225 -17.29 46.95 -14.25
N THR A 226 -17.34 47.94 -13.35
CA THR A 226 -18.50 48.83 -13.17
C THR A 226 -18.39 50.19 -13.87
N GLY A 227 -17.36 50.44 -14.69
CA GLY A 227 -17.27 51.70 -15.42
C GLY A 227 -16.21 51.72 -16.53
N GLY A 228 -16.65 51.98 -17.76
CA GLY A 228 -15.77 52.48 -18.82
C GLY A 228 -15.69 51.66 -20.10
N GLY A 229 -16.83 51.36 -20.73
CA GLY A 229 -16.87 51.27 -22.19
C GLY A 229 -17.18 52.66 -22.74
N SER A 230 -16.14 53.42 -23.10
CA SER A 230 -16.25 54.58 -23.98
C SER A 230 -16.22 54.13 -25.44
#